data_AF-A0A3G9KB48-F1
#
_entry.id   AF-A0A3G9KB48-F1
#
_cell.length_a   1.000
_cell.length_b   1.000
_cell.length_c   1.000
_cell.angle_alpha   90.00
_cell.angle_beta   90.00
_cell.angle_gamma   90.00
#
_symmetry.space_group_name_H-M   'P 1'
#
loop_
_entity.id
_entity.type
_entity.pdbx_description
1 polymer ?
#
loop_
_entity_poly.entity_id
_entity_poly.type
_entity_poly.pdbx_seq_one_letter_code
_entity_poly.pdbx_strand_id
1 'polypeptide(L)' 'MLGILKITQHNPAPKWKYVPLQDFTSDSDIDWSQSVADIDRQLYAKYGLDDEEIQFIESHVKEMD' A
#
# COMPACT_ATOMS: atom_id res chain seq x y z
N MET A 1 -8.05 -9.93 3.62
CA MET A 1 -8.53 -10.22 2.24
C MET A 1 -7.77 -11.35 1.52
N LEU A 2 -6.47 -11.57 1.80
CA LEU A 2 -5.66 -12.65 1.17
C LEU A 2 -6.22 -14.06 1.38
N GLY A 3 -6.74 -14.36 2.58
CA GLY A 3 -7.27 -15.68 2.95
C GLY A 3 -8.57 -16.11 2.25
N ILE A 4 -9.23 -15.21 1.51
CA ILE A 4 -10.49 -15.53 0.82
C ILE A 4 -10.22 -16.34 -0.44
N LEU A 5 -9.23 -15.93 -1.23
CA LEU A 5 -8.87 -16.59 -2.48
C LEU A 5 -7.64 -17.49 -2.34
N LYS A 6 -6.70 -17.17 -1.44
CA LYS A 6 -5.46 -17.93 -1.21
C LYS A 6 -5.67 -19.11 -0.26
N ILE A 7 -6.37 -20.14 -0.75
CA ILE A 7 -6.68 -21.36 0.00
C ILE A 7 -5.52 -22.37 -0.04
N THR A 8 -4.71 -22.33 -1.11
CA THR A 8 -3.51 -23.17 -1.30
C THR A 8 -2.30 -22.29 -1.61
N GLN A 9 -1.08 -22.85 -1.57
CA GLN A 9 0.14 -22.09 -1.93
C GLN A 9 0.18 -21.64 -3.41
N HIS A 10 -0.71 -22.19 -4.24
CA HIS A 10 -0.82 -21.81 -5.64
C HIS A 10 -1.51 -20.44 -5.78
N ASN A 11 -0.75 -19.45 -6.27
CA ASN A 11 -1.18 -18.05 -6.37
C ASN A 11 -1.29 -17.57 -7.83
N PRO A 12 -2.20 -18.14 -8.66
CA PRO A 12 -2.41 -17.67 -10.02
C PRO A 12 -3.06 -16.28 -10.01
N ALA A 13 -2.93 -15.53 -11.12
CA ALA A 13 -3.42 -14.16 -11.27
C ALA A 13 -4.85 -13.90 -10.72
N PRO A 14 -5.85 -14.80 -10.90
CA PRO A 14 -7.20 -14.58 -10.36
C PRO A 14 -7.27 -14.46 -8.82
N LYS A 15 -6.27 -14.96 -8.09
CA LYS A 15 -6.22 -14.89 -6.62
C LYS A 15 -5.98 -13.47 -6.10
N TRP A 16 -5.47 -12.60 -6.96
CA TRP A 16 -5.16 -11.21 -6.65
C TRP A 16 -6.29 -10.25 -7.04
N LYS A 17 -7.44 -10.76 -7.52
CA LYS A 17 -8.58 -9.96 -8.00
C LYS A 17 -9.12 -8.93 -6.98
N TYR A 18 -8.99 -9.20 -5.70
CA TYR A 18 -9.43 -8.30 -4.63
C TYR A 18 -8.36 -7.35 -4.11
N VAL A 19 -7.13 -7.47 -4.62
CA VAL A 19 -6.10 -6.47 -4.34
C VAL A 19 -6.38 -5.29 -5.26
N PRO A 20 -6.71 -4.11 -4.71
CA PRO A 20 -6.91 -2.92 -5.52
C PRO A 20 -5.61 -2.62 -6.28
N LEU A 21 -5.74 -2.44 -7.60
CA LEU A 21 -4.61 -2.03 -8.41
C LEU A 21 -4.39 -0.54 -8.17
N GLN A 22 -3.25 -0.18 -7.58
CA GLN A 22 -2.89 1.22 -7.39
C GLN A 22 -2.49 1.83 -8.73
N ASP A 23 -2.93 3.05 -8.98
CA ASP A 23 -2.49 3.83 -10.13
C ASP A 23 -1.12 4.45 -9.81
N PHE A 24 -0.11 4.09 -10.62
CA PHE A 24 1.27 4.57 -10.52
C PHE A 24 1.61 5.60 -11.62
N THR A 25 0.60 6.11 -12.34
CA THR A 25 0.82 7.14 -13.34
C THR A 25 1.05 8.52 -12.71
N SER A 26 1.63 9.43 -13.48
CA SER A 26 1.83 10.83 -13.09
C SER A 26 0.53 11.60 -12.89
N ASP A 27 -0.58 11.08 -13.43
CA ASP A 27 -1.93 11.64 -13.28
C ASP A 27 -2.63 11.12 -12.01
N SER A 28 -1.98 10.25 -11.24
CA SER A 28 -2.56 9.72 -10.00
C SER A 28 -2.62 10.80 -8.91
N ASP A 29 -3.46 10.60 -7.91
CA ASP A 29 -3.57 11.51 -6.75
C ASP A 29 -2.27 11.61 -5.91
N ILE A 30 -1.29 10.74 -6.18
CA ILE A 30 -0.02 10.66 -5.47
C ILE A 30 1.10 10.99 -6.43
N ASP A 31 2.01 11.85 -5.99
CA ASP A 31 3.23 12.15 -6.70
C ASP A 31 4.30 11.09 -6.39
N TRP A 32 4.37 10.08 -7.25
CA TRP A 32 5.35 8.99 -7.18
C TRP A 32 6.78 9.40 -7.54
N SER A 33 7.02 10.66 -7.92
CA SER A 33 8.38 11.16 -8.21
C SER A 33 9.14 11.64 -6.97
N GLN A 34 8.45 11.73 -5.82
CA GLN A 34 9.03 12.21 -4.56
C GLN A 34 9.76 11.11 -3.77
N SER A 35 10.32 11.50 -2.62
CA SER A 35 10.96 10.57 -1.69
C SER A 35 9.94 9.60 -1.07
N VAL A 36 10.40 8.43 -0.62
CA VAL A 36 9.54 7.42 0.02
C VAL A 36 8.77 8.01 1.21
N ALA A 37 9.44 8.81 2.06
CA ALA A 37 8.81 9.45 3.21
C ALA A 37 7.70 10.46 2.82
N ASP A 38 7.86 11.17 1.70
CA ASP A 38 6.84 12.09 1.21
C ASP A 38 5.67 11.37 0.55
N ILE A 39 5.94 10.22 -0.10
CA ILE A 39 4.90 9.32 -0.62
C ILE A 39 4.09 8.72 0.54
N ASP A 40 4.74 8.28 1.60
CA ASP A 40 4.07 7.72 2.79
C ASP A 40 3.13 8.74 3.42
N ARG A 41 3.55 10.00 3.56
CA ARG A 41 2.68 11.10 4.04
C ARG A 41 1.47 11.32 3.14
N GLN A 42 1.65 11.25 1.81
CA GLN A 42 0.54 11.36 0.86
C GLN A 42 -0.43 10.18 1.00
N LEU A 43 0.08 8.97 1.24
CA LEU A 43 -0.73 7.77 1.49
C LEU A 43 -1.51 7.89 2.80
N TYR A 44 -0.88 8.36 3.88
CA TYR A 44 -1.54 8.56 5.18
C TYR A 44 -2.73 9.52 5.06
N ALA A 45 -2.53 10.63 4.36
CA ALA A 45 -3.59 11.60 4.10
C ALA A 45 -4.70 11.03 3.20
N LYS A 46 -4.35 10.26 2.16
CA LYS A 46 -5.32 9.67 1.21
C LYS A 46 -6.23 8.63 1.87
N TYR A 47 -5.68 7.82 2.76
CA TYR A 47 -6.42 6.76 3.45
C TYR A 47 -6.99 7.21 4.80
N GLY A 48 -6.70 8.44 5.24
CA GLY A 48 -7.23 9.03 6.45
C GLY A 48 -6.75 8.32 7.72
N LEU A 49 -5.47 7.91 7.73
CA LEU A 49 -4.87 7.24 8.88
C LEU A 49 -4.77 8.19 10.05
N ASP A 50 -4.95 7.64 11.26
CA ASP A 50 -4.67 8.37 12.49
C ASP A 50 -3.18 8.28 12.90
N ASP A 51 -2.79 9.10 13.87
CA ASP A 51 -1.41 9.17 14.34
C ASP A 51 -0.92 7.82 14.92
N GLU A 52 -1.83 6.98 15.43
CA GLU A 52 -1.50 5.67 16.01
C GLU A 52 -1.20 4.64 14.90
N GLU A 53 -2.00 4.63 13.83
CA GLU A 53 -1.80 3.82 12.63
C GLU A 53 -0.51 4.22 11.89
N ILE A 54 -0.23 5.52 11.77
CA ILE A 54 1.01 6.04 11.18
C ILE A 54 2.21 5.55 12.00
N GLN A 55 2.18 5.72 13.32
CA GLN A 55 3.28 5.28 14.19
C GLN A 55 3.47 3.75 14.16
N PHE A 56 2.38 3.00 14.01
CA PHE A 56 2.45 1.55 13.83
C PHE A 56 3.19 1.18 12.53
N ILE A 57 2.89 1.86 11.42
CA ILE A 57 3.55 1.64 10.13
C ILE A 57 5.03 2.01 10.22
N GLU A 58 5.39 3.20 10.72
CA GLU A 58 6.78 3.64 10.82
C GLU A 58 7.63 2.75 11.75
N SER A 59 7.01 2.12 12.76
CA SER A 59 7.72 1.24 13.70
C SER A 59 7.84 -0.22 13.24
N HIS A 60 6.93 -0.70 12.38
CA HIS A 60 6.87 -2.10 11.94
C HIS A 60 7.28 -2.31 10.48
N VAL A 61 7.20 -1.27 9.65
CA VAL A 61 7.61 -1.31 8.26
C VAL A 61 9.03 -0.78 8.17
N LYS A 62 9.93 -1.65 7.74
CA LYS A 62 11.30 -1.24 7.43
C LYS A 62 11.31 -0.64 6.03
N GLU A 63 11.87 0.56 5.89
CA GLU A 63 12.15 1.15 4.59
C GLU A 63 12.91 0.13 3.72
N MET A 64 12.48 -0.03 2.47
CA MET A 64 13.16 -0.88 1.51
C MET A 64 14.33 -0.10 0.91
N ASP A 65 15.57 -0.51 1.21
CA ASP A 65 16.80 -0.06 0.54
C ASP A 65 16.88 -0.53 -0.92
#